data_AF-A0A5Q0NU83-F1
#
_entry.id   AF-A0A5Q0NU83-F1
#
_cell.length_a   1.000
_cell.length_b   1.000
_cell.length_c   1.000
_cell.angle_alpha   90.00
_cell.angle_beta   90.00
_cell.angle_gamma   90.00
#
_symmetry.space_group_name_H-M   'P 1'
#
loop_
_entity.id
_entity.type
_entity.pdbx_description
1 polymer ?
#
loop_
_entity_poly.entity_id
_entity_poly.type
_entity_poly.pdbx_seq_one_letter_code
_entity_poly.pdbx_strand_id
1 'polypeptide(L)' 'MDAATHRVDITDLAERLIAEFGALLSPGLIRRVVYQADHLVLRCASTARNPVVLCETIARSLLDERVASEAHDGDIAPA' A
#
# COMPACT_ATOMS: atom_id res chain seq x y z
N MET A 1 1.75 -19.87 7.58
CA MET A 1 2.22 -18.61 8.19
C MET A 1 1.31 -18.34 9.37
N ASP A 2 1.85 -18.10 10.56
CA ASP A 2 1.01 -17.72 11.70
C ASP A 2 0.64 -16.23 11.63
N ALA A 3 -0.41 -15.85 12.37
CA ALA A 3 -0.93 -14.49 12.35
C ALA A 3 0.03 -13.44 12.95
N ALA A 4 1.05 -13.84 13.72
CA ALA A 4 2.06 -12.93 14.24
C ALA A 4 3.12 -12.64 13.17
N THR A 5 3.61 -13.66 12.46
CA THR A 5 4.52 -13.49 11.31
C THR A 5 3.90 -12.59 10.25
N HIS A 6 2.65 -12.85 9.87
CA HIS A 6 1.95 -12.02 8.87
C HIS A 6 1.87 -10.55 9.28
N ARG A 7 1.59 -10.26 10.56
CA ARG A 7 1.52 -8.88 11.06
C ARG A 7 2.87 -8.18 11.03
N VAL A 8 3.96 -8.88 11.31
CA VAL A 8 5.33 -8.35 11.18
C VAL A 8 5.63 -8.05 9.71
N ASP A 9 5.37 -9.00 8.81
CA ASP A 9 5.61 -8.83 7.38
C ASP A 9 4.85 -7.64 6.79
N ILE A 10 3.58 -7.43 7.19
CA ILE A 10 2.77 -6.29 6.76
C ILE A 10 3.30 -4.96 7.33
N THR A 11 3.82 -4.97 8.55
CA THR A 11 4.41 -3.78 9.17
C THR A 11 5.70 -3.40 8.46
N ASP A 12 6.57 -4.37 8.20
CA ASP A 12 7.84 -4.17 7.48
C ASP A 12 7.59 -3.70 6.04
N LEU A 13 6.55 -4.25 5.38
CA LEU A 13 6.10 -3.78 4.08
C LEU A 13 5.66 -2.30 4.12
N ALA A 14 4.90 -1.90 5.13
CA ALA A 14 4.47 -0.52 5.28
C ALA A 14 5.66 0.44 5.49
N GLU A 15 6.64 0.07 6.32
CA GLU A 15 7.83 0.89 6.54
C GLU A 15 8.70 1.02 5.27
N ARG A 16 8.85 -0.06 4.49
CA ARG A 16 9.50 -0.01 3.18
C ARG A 16 8.81 0.95 2.22
N LEU A 17 7.48 0.86 2.10
CA LEU A 17 6.71 1.73 1.21
C LEU A 17 6.71 3.18 1.69
N ILE A 18 6.80 3.43 3.01
CA ILE A 18 7.03 4.78 3.54
C ILE A 18 8.38 5.32 3.10
N ALA A 19 9.44 4.51 3.14
CA ALA A 19 10.75 4.96 2.68
C ALA A 19 10.76 5.28 1.17
N GLU A 20 9.99 4.54 0.36
CA GLU A 20 9.91 4.72 -1.09
C GLU A 20 9.01 5.90 -1.50
N PHE A 21 7.82 5.99 -0.93
CA PHE A 21 6.79 6.97 -1.34
C PHE A 21 6.61 8.14 -0.37
N GLY A 22 7.28 8.14 0.79
CA GLY A 22 7.09 9.12 1.84
C GLY A 22 7.48 10.56 1.48
N ALA A 23 8.26 10.73 0.40
CA ALA A 23 8.55 12.05 -0.17
C ALA A 23 7.36 12.65 -0.95
N LEU A 24 6.44 11.80 -1.42
CA LEU A 24 5.30 12.17 -2.27
C LEU A 24 3.97 12.08 -1.53
N LEU A 25 3.83 11.12 -0.61
CA LEU A 25 2.60 10.82 0.10
C LEU A 25 2.83 10.80 1.60
N SER A 26 1.82 11.19 2.37
CA SER A 26 1.93 11.15 3.84
C SER A 26 2.07 9.70 4.35
N PRO A 27 2.92 9.44 5.35
CA PRO A 27 3.10 8.09 5.90
C PRO A 27 1.80 7.45 6.40
N GLY A 28 0.87 8.25 6.92
CA GLY A 28 -0.45 7.79 7.37
C GLY A 28 -1.31 7.26 6.22
N LEU A 29 -1.24 7.89 5.04
CA LEU A 29 -1.94 7.41 3.84
C LEU A 29 -1.33 6.09 3.35
N ILE A 30 0.00 6.00 3.31
CA ILE A 30 0.72 4.80 2.86
C ILE A 30 0.35 3.59 3.74
N ARG A 31 0.40 3.75 5.08
CA ARG A 31 -0.04 2.70 6.01
C ARG A 31 -1.49 2.28 5.78
N ARG A 32 -2.38 3.26 5.58
CA ARG A 32 -3.81 2.98 5.32
C ARG A 32 -4.00 2.14 4.05
N VAL A 33 -3.28 2.45 2.98
CA VAL A 33 -3.32 1.70 1.71
C VAL A 33 -2.81 0.27 1.91
N VAL A 34 -1.69 0.09 2.61
CA VAL A 34 -1.16 -1.25 2.91
C VAL A 34 -2.15 -2.09 3.72
N TYR A 35 -2.76 -1.54 4.76
CA TYR A 35 -3.77 -2.27 5.53
C TYR A 35 -5.06 -2.55 4.74
N GLN A 36 -5.46 -1.65 3.84
CA GLN A 36 -6.58 -1.91 2.93
C GLN A 36 -6.28 -3.06 1.96
N ALA A 37 -5.08 -3.08 1.38
CA ALA A 37 -4.60 -4.16 0.52
C ALA A 37 -4.55 -5.48 1.29
N ASP A 38 -4.03 -5.49 2.51
CA ASP A 38 -3.99 -6.67 3.38
C ASP A 38 -5.39 -7.21 3.67
N HIS A 39 -6.32 -6.35 4.04
CA HIS A 39 -7.71 -6.73 4.26
C HIS A 39 -8.41 -7.28 3.00
N LEU A 40 -8.07 -6.79 1.82
CA LEU A 40 -8.58 -7.34 0.56
C LEU A 40 -8.01 -8.73 0.31
N VAL A 41 -6.69 -8.89 0.49
CA VAL A 41 -6.03 -10.19 0.35
C VAL A 41 -6.60 -11.20 1.32
N LEU A 42 -6.75 -10.88 2.60
CA LEU A 42 -7.31 -11.80 3.60
C LEU A 42 -8.76 -12.22 3.29
N ARG A 43 -9.56 -11.35 2.65
CA ARG A 43 -10.93 -11.68 2.21
C ARG A 43 -10.97 -12.54 0.95
N CYS A 44 -9.97 -12.42 0.08
CA CYS A 44 -9.89 -13.16 -1.18
C CYS A 44 -9.04 -14.44 -1.09
N ALA A 45 -8.15 -14.53 -0.11
CA ALA A 45 -7.18 -15.60 0.04
C ALA A 45 -7.73 -16.74 0.93
N SER A 46 -8.63 -17.54 0.38
CA SER A 46 -8.74 -18.94 0.81
C SER A 46 -7.60 -19.80 0.24
N THR A 47 -6.83 -19.30 -0.74
CA THR A 47 -5.88 -20.11 -1.56
C THR A 47 -4.58 -19.41 -1.98
N ALA A 48 -4.29 -18.18 -1.56
CA ALA A 48 -3.07 -17.50 -2.00
C ALA A 48 -1.82 -18.11 -1.35
N ARG A 49 -0.88 -18.61 -2.17
CA ARG A 49 0.40 -19.16 -1.69
C ARG A 49 1.28 -18.11 -0.98
N ASN A 50 1.10 -16.83 -1.28
CA ASN A 50 1.86 -15.75 -0.65
C ASN A 50 1.01 -14.46 -0.52
N PRO A 51 0.31 -14.25 0.62
CA PRO A 51 -0.58 -13.11 0.81
C PRO A 51 0.16 -11.77 0.88
N VAL A 52 1.39 -11.74 1.41
CA VAL A 52 2.19 -10.52 1.55
C VAL A 52 2.55 -9.94 0.17
N VAL A 53 2.94 -10.78 -0.79
CA VAL A 53 3.27 -10.34 -2.16
C VAL A 53 2.06 -9.78 -2.89
N LEU A 54 0.89 -10.38 -2.71
CA LEU A 54 -0.36 -9.84 -3.27
C LEU A 54 -0.72 -8.50 -2.63
N CYS A 55 -0.52 -8.38 -1.31
CA CYS A 55 -0.74 -7.13 -0.58
C CYS A 55 0.18 -6.02 -1.13
N GLU A 56 1.48 -6.32 -1.28
CA GLU A 56 2.45 -5.38 -1.87
C GLU A 56 2.04 -4.95 -3.27
N THR A 57 1.63 -5.89 -4.13
CA THR A 57 1.23 -5.57 -5.51
C THR A 57 0.03 -4.62 -5.55
N ILE A 58 -1.00 -4.90 -4.75
CA ILE A 58 -2.20 -4.06 -4.67
C ILE A 58 -1.85 -2.70 -4.07
N ALA A 59 -1.07 -2.67 -2.99
CA ALA A 59 -0.67 -1.44 -2.34
C ALA A 59 0.11 -0.53 -3.29
N ARG A 60 1.07 -1.07 -4.05
CA ARG A 60 1.85 -0.29 -5.02
C ARG A 60 0.97 0.29 -6.12
N SER A 61 0.08 -0.50 -6.72
CA SER A 61 -0.85 0.00 -7.74
C SER A 61 -1.69 1.18 -7.23
N LEU A 62 -2.22 1.07 -6.01
CA LEU A 62 -3.02 2.14 -5.40
C LEU A 62 -2.19 3.39 -5.08
N LEU A 63 -0.93 3.22 -4.66
CA LEU A 63 -0.03 4.34 -4.39
C LEU A 63 0.36 5.05 -5.70
N ASP A 64 0.67 4.31 -6.76
CA ASP A 64 1.02 4.87 -8.07
C ASP A 64 -0.16 5.66 -8.66
N GLU A 65 -1.38 5.14 -8.58
CA GLU A 65 -2.61 5.86 -8.97
C GLU A 65 -2.76 7.16 -8.18
N ARG A 66 -2.44 7.13 -6.88
CA ARG A 66 -2.52 8.31 -6.00
C ARG A 66 -1.48 9.36 -6.38
N VAL A 67 -0.24 8.94 -6.61
CA VAL A 67 0.84 9.83 -7.07
C VAL A 67 0.47 10.47 -8.41
N ALA A 68 -0.06 9.69 -9.36
CA ALA A 68 -0.51 10.21 -10.64
C ALA A 68 -1.66 11.23 -10.49
N SER A 69 -2.59 10.99 -9.57
CA SER A 69 -3.71 11.89 -9.29
C SER A 69 -3.25 13.22 -8.68
N GLU A 70 -2.35 13.17 -7.68
CA GLU A 70 -1.80 14.38 -7.04
C GLU A 70 -0.93 15.19 -8.02
N ALA A 71 -0.20 14.51 -8.92
CA ALA A 71 0.54 15.18 -10.00
C ALA A 71 -0.39 15.88 -11.01
N HIS A 72 -1.57 15.31 -11.28
CA HIS A 72 -2.57 15.90 -12.17
C HIS A 72 -3.29 17.09 -11.53
N ASP A 73 -3.65 17.00 -10.25
CA ASP A 73 -4.29 18.10 -9.51
C ASP A 73 -3.35 19.30 -9.32
N GLY A 74 -2.03 19.07 -9.24
CA GLY A 74 -1.02 20.14 -9.20
C GLY A 74 -0.86 20.93 -10.50
N ASP A 75 -1.33 20.39 -11.64
CA ASP A 75 -1.23 21.01 -12.98
C ASP A 75 -2.47 21.85 -13.32
N ILE A 76 -3.53 21.78 -12.51
CA ILE A 76 -4.78 22.54 -12.65
C ILE A 76 -4.88 23.59 -11.55
N ALA A 77 -3.89 24.48 -11.45
CA ALA A 77 -4.06 25.77 -10.77
C ALA A 77 -4.21 26.88 -11.82
N PRO A 78 -5.45 27.28 -12.20
CA PRO A 78 -5.63 28.49 -13.00
C PRO A 78 -5.33 29.72 -12.13
N ALA A 79 -4.60 30.66 -12.74
CA ALA A 79 -4.20 31.96 -12.21
C ALA A 79 -5.36 32.87 -11.77
#